data_AF-A0A1F5SV76-F1
#
_entry.id   AF-A0A1F5SV76-F1
#
_cell.length_a   1.000
_cell.length_b   1.000
_cell.length_c   1.000
_cell.angle_alpha   90.00
_cell.angle_beta   90.00
_cell.angle_gamma   90.00
#
_symmetry.space_group_name_H-M   'P 1'
#
loop_
_entity.id
_entity.type
_entity.pdbx_description
1 polymer ?
#
loop_
_entity_poly.entity_id
_entity_poly.type
_entity_poly.pdbx_seq_one_letter_code
_entity_poly.pdbx_strand_id
1 'polypeptide(L)'
;MARPLRYAGSLSCKDCHEEKHLSWSKSRHKTVNCETCHEAALKHTEDPAIKPTKPEGRKFCLLCHAKNISKPKNFPQVDPQGHNPGQNCAECHNPHE
;
A
#
# COMPACT_ATOMS: atom_id res chain seq x y z
N MET A 1 -15.11 -4.25 26.30
CA MET A 1 -15.22 -2.94 25.64
C MET A 1 -14.70 -3.08 24.22
N ALA A 2 -15.37 -2.49 23.23
CA ALA A 2 -14.93 -2.54 21.83
C ALA A 2 -13.76 -1.56 21.59
N ARG A 3 -12.81 -1.94 20.73
CA ARG A 3 -11.72 -1.05 20.31
C ARG A 3 -12.27 0.04 19.37
N PRO A 4 -11.76 1.29 19.43
CA PRO A 4 -12.20 2.35 18.54
C PRO A 4 -11.81 2.06 17.09
N LEU A 5 -12.68 2.44 16.14
CA LEU A 5 -12.38 2.38 14.72
C LEU A 5 -11.25 3.34 14.36
N ARG A 6 -10.37 2.90 13.46
CA ARG A 6 -9.22 3.69 12.98
C ARG A 6 -9.10 3.71 11.46
N TYR A 7 -9.76 2.77 10.79
CA TYR A 7 -9.67 2.56 9.35
C TYR A 7 -10.98 3.01 8.70
N ALA A 8 -10.88 3.74 7.60
CA ALA A 8 -12.03 4.21 6.82
C ALA A 8 -12.49 3.19 5.77
N GLY A 9 -11.58 2.39 5.23
CA GLY A 9 -11.84 1.56 4.06
C GLY A 9 -11.54 2.29 2.75
N SER A 10 -11.15 1.52 1.72
CA SER A 10 -10.71 2.09 0.43
C SER A 10 -11.81 2.85 -0.32
N LEU A 11 -13.09 2.51 -0.10
CA LEU A 11 -14.20 3.18 -0.78
C LEU A 11 -14.31 4.65 -0.37
N SER A 12 -14.10 4.97 0.92
CA SER A 12 -14.12 6.36 1.43
C SER A 12 -13.04 7.23 0.81
N CYS A 13 -11.94 6.63 0.32
CA CYS A 13 -10.87 7.37 -0.33
C CYS A 13 -11.27 7.87 -1.72
N LYS A 14 -12.21 7.18 -2.40
CA LYS A 14 -12.63 7.51 -3.77
C LYS A 14 -13.23 8.91 -3.88
N ASP A 15 -13.95 9.35 -2.85
CA ASP A 15 -14.73 10.60 -2.86
C ASP A 15 -13.85 11.85 -3.06
N CYS A 16 -12.58 11.80 -2.67
CA CYS A 16 -11.61 12.88 -2.89
C CYS A 16 -10.39 12.48 -3.76
N HIS A 17 -10.13 11.19 -3.95
CA HIS A 17 -8.99 10.66 -4.70
C HIS A 17 -9.43 9.73 -5.84
N GLU A 18 -10.43 10.15 -6.61
CA GLU A 18 -11.06 9.34 -7.66
C GLU A 18 -10.07 8.77 -8.67
N GLU A 19 -9.19 9.59 -9.25
CA GLU A 19 -8.22 9.16 -10.26
C GLU A 19 -7.26 8.08 -9.71
N LYS A 20 -6.75 8.29 -8.50
CA LYS A 20 -5.86 7.33 -7.83
C LYS A 20 -6.60 6.04 -7.51
N HIS A 21 -7.83 6.13 -7.00
CA HIS A 21 -8.66 4.97 -6.73
C HIS A 21 -8.94 4.19 -8.01
N LEU A 22 -9.24 4.87 -9.12
CA LEU A 22 -9.47 4.25 -10.41
C LEU A 22 -8.23 3.51 -10.92
N SER A 23 -7.05 4.12 -10.84
CA SER A 23 -5.79 3.48 -11.22
C SER A 23 -5.51 2.25 -10.34
N TRP A 24 -5.54 2.43 -9.01
CA TRP A 24 -5.36 1.35 -8.04
C TRP A 24 -6.34 0.19 -8.25
N SER A 25 -7.61 0.47 -8.56
CA SER A 25 -8.63 -0.56 -8.79
C SER A 25 -8.33 -1.47 -10.00
N LYS A 26 -7.49 -0.99 -10.93
CA LYS A 26 -7.03 -1.71 -12.11
C LYS A 26 -5.66 -2.38 -11.89
N SER A 27 -4.93 -1.95 -10.87
CA SER A 27 -3.57 -2.43 -10.57
C SER A 27 -3.55 -3.83 -9.95
N ARG A 28 -2.33 -4.37 -9.80
CA ARG A 28 -2.10 -5.65 -9.10
C ARG A 28 -2.34 -5.56 -7.59
N HIS A 29 -2.36 -4.37 -7.00
CA HIS A 29 -2.59 -4.15 -5.57
C HIS A 29 -4.05 -3.84 -5.21
N LYS A 30 -5.00 -3.93 -6.15
CA LYS A 30 -6.43 -3.63 -5.91
C LYS A 30 -7.10 -4.42 -4.77
N THR A 31 -6.49 -5.50 -4.30
CA THR A 31 -6.98 -6.30 -3.15
C THR A 31 -6.30 -5.92 -1.84
N VAL A 32 -5.31 -5.04 -1.88
CA VAL A 32 -4.62 -4.47 -0.72
C VAL A 32 -5.21 -3.09 -0.47
N ASN A 33 -5.91 -2.91 0.66
CA ASN A 33 -6.55 -1.65 1.01
C ASN A 33 -5.50 -0.51 1.10
N CYS A 34 -5.86 0.70 0.65
CA CYS A 34 -5.05 1.91 0.70
C CYS A 34 -4.32 2.08 2.04
N GLU A 35 -5.03 1.86 3.15
CA GLU A 35 -4.56 2.03 4.53
C GLU A 35 -3.57 0.95 5.00
N THR A 36 -3.38 -0.10 4.21
CA THR A 36 -2.30 -1.07 4.44
C THR A 36 -0.95 -0.39 4.25
N CYS A 37 -0.84 0.44 3.21
CA CYS A 37 0.37 1.22 2.91
C CYS A 37 0.33 2.61 3.54
N HIS A 38 -0.83 3.27 3.49
CA HIS A 38 -1.02 4.67 3.87
C HIS A 38 -1.47 4.88 5.31
N GLU A 39 -1.14 3.96 6.23
CA GLU A 39 -1.59 3.99 7.62
C GLU A 39 -3.12 4.10 7.81
N ALA A 40 -3.56 4.14 9.06
CA ALA A 40 -4.98 4.26 9.39
C ALA A 40 -5.46 5.71 9.14
N ALA A 41 -6.46 5.88 8.27
CA ALA A 41 -6.80 7.18 7.70
C ALA A 41 -8.22 7.65 8.06
N LEU A 42 -8.91 7.05 9.04
CA LEU A 42 -10.25 7.50 9.45
C LEU A 42 -10.28 8.99 9.82
N LYS A 43 -9.31 9.46 10.59
CA LYS A 43 -9.21 10.88 10.95
C LYS A 43 -8.97 11.78 9.73
N HIS A 44 -8.28 11.29 8.71
CA HIS A 44 -8.06 12.03 7.46
C HIS A 44 -9.36 12.23 6.68
N THR A 45 -10.28 11.26 6.73
CA THR A 45 -11.59 11.40 6.10
C THR A 45 -12.51 12.39 6.81
N GLU A 46 -12.27 12.65 8.10
CA GLU A 46 -13.00 13.63 8.91
C GLU A 46 -12.38 15.03 8.80
N ASP A 47 -11.05 15.10 8.76
CA ASP A 47 -10.25 16.32 8.61
C ASP A 47 -9.09 16.09 7.62
N PRO A 48 -9.21 16.60 6.38
CA PRO A 48 -8.18 16.47 5.36
C PRO A 48 -6.84 17.13 5.71
N ALA A 49 -6.76 17.99 6.73
CA ALA A 49 -5.50 18.56 7.20
C ALA A 49 -4.61 17.50 7.86
N ILE A 50 -5.20 16.45 8.44
CA ILE A 50 -4.49 15.30 9.00
C ILE A 50 -4.05 14.41 7.83
N LYS A 51 -2.75 14.40 7.51
CA LYS A 51 -2.24 13.60 6.38
C LYS A 51 -1.76 12.21 6.84
N PRO A 52 -2.27 11.12 6.24
CA PRO A 52 -1.67 9.81 6.42
C PRO A 52 -0.25 9.79 5.84
N THR A 53 0.62 8.95 6.40
CA THR A 53 1.94 8.75 5.80
C THR A 53 1.83 7.85 4.57
N LYS A 54 2.92 7.74 3.83
CA LYS A 54 3.09 6.71 2.79
C LYS A 54 4.37 5.96 3.13
N PRO A 55 4.50 4.68 2.73
CA PRO A 55 5.70 3.95 3.05
C PRO A 55 6.88 4.57 2.30
N GLU A 56 7.96 4.81 3.03
CA GLU A 56 9.24 5.27 2.47
C GLU A 56 10.22 4.11 2.36
N GLY A 57 11.07 4.17 1.34
CA GLY A 57 12.05 3.13 1.11
C GLY A 57 11.46 1.83 0.55
N ARG A 58 12.30 0.79 0.55
CA ARG A 58 11.92 -0.55 0.07
C ARG A 58 11.46 -1.52 1.16
N LYS A 59 11.71 -1.21 2.44
CA LYS A 59 11.48 -2.14 3.57
C LYS A 59 10.02 -2.56 3.67
N PHE A 60 9.10 -1.62 3.51
CA PHE A 60 7.67 -1.89 3.59
C PHE A 60 7.20 -2.87 2.51
N CYS A 61 7.61 -2.65 1.25
CA CYS A 61 7.28 -3.53 0.12
C CYS A 61 7.77 -4.97 0.36
N LEU A 62 8.96 -5.11 0.97
CA LEU A 62 9.59 -6.39 1.24
C LEU A 62 8.89 -7.22 2.31
N LEU A 63 8.04 -6.64 3.16
CA LEU A 63 7.19 -7.40 4.08
C LEU A 63 6.37 -8.44 3.30
N CYS A 64 5.81 -8.02 2.16
CA CYS A 64 5.03 -8.87 1.28
C CYS A 64 5.87 -9.49 0.16
N HIS A 65 6.81 -8.76 -0.43
CA HIS A 65 7.49 -9.19 -1.67
C HIS A 65 8.87 -9.81 -1.49
N ALA A 66 9.44 -9.87 -0.28
CA ALA A 66 10.68 -10.63 -0.08
C ALA A 66 10.43 -12.13 -0.28
N LYS A 67 11.38 -12.80 -0.93
CA LYS A 67 11.40 -14.24 -1.15
C LYS A 67 11.23 -15.00 0.17
N ASN A 68 10.22 -15.85 0.24
CA ASN A 68 9.89 -16.68 1.40
C ASN A 68 9.29 -18.01 0.92
N ILE A 69 9.84 -19.14 1.40
CA ILE A 69 9.40 -20.48 1.04
C ILE A 69 7.92 -20.77 1.37
N SER A 70 7.35 -20.04 2.34
CA SER A 70 5.95 -20.17 2.74
C SER A 70 4.98 -19.44 1.82
N LYS A 71 5.45 -18.63 0.87
CA LYS A 71 4.59 -17.91 -0.08
C LYS A 71 4.34 -18.74 -1.34
N PRO A 72 3.15 -18.63 -1.97
CA PRO A 72 2.86 -19.30 -3.22
C PRO A 72 3.90 -19.01 -4.30
N LYS A 73 4.24 -20.02 -5.12
CA LYS A 73 5.23 -19.88 -6.19
C LYS A 73 4.88 -18.81 -7.22
N ASN A 74 3.58 -18.56 -7.43
CA ASN A 74 3.05 -17.57 -8.36
C ASN A 74 2.84 -16.18 -7.73
N PHE A 75 3.08 -16.02 -6.42
CA PHE A 75 3.06 -14.70 -5.80
C PHE A 75 4.35 -13.94 -6.17
N PRO A 76 4.28 -12.66 -6.59
CA PRO A 76 5.46 -11.89 -6.95
C PRO A 76 6.43 -11.77 -5.77
N GLN A 77 7.63 -12.31 -5.93
CA GLN A 77 8.67 -12.30 -4.91
C GLN A 77 10.01 -11.92 -5.52
N VAL A 78 10.83 -11.19 -4.76
CA VAL A 78 12.16 -10.74 -5.16
C VAL A 78 13.18 -11.04 -4.08
N ASP A 79 14.42 -11.31 -4.50
CA ASP A 79 15.58 -11.22 -3.61
C ASP A 79 16.05 -9.76 -3.57
N PRO A 80 15.94 -9.04 -2.43
CA PRO A 80 16.33 -7.65 -2.35
C PRO A 80 17.83 -7.40 -2.54
N GLN A 81 18.66 -8.42 -2.36
CA GLN A 81 20.11 -8.33 -2.58
C GLN A 81 20.48 -8.46 -4.07
N GLY A 82 19.67 -9.16 -4.86
CA GLY A 82 19.88 -9.32 -6.30
C GLY A 82 19.12 -8.31 -7.16
N HIS A 83 17.97 -7.82 -6.68
CA HIS A 83 17.12 -6.89 -7.42
C HIS A 83 17.31 -5.45 -6.91
N ASN A 84 18.13 -4.69 -7.63
CA ASN A 84 18.43 -3.26 -7.44
C ASN A 84 18.68 -2.87 -5.96
N PRO A 85 19.81 -3.31 -5.36
CA PRO A 85 20.20 -2.93 -4.00
C PRO A 85 20.17 -1.42 -3.78
N GLY A 86 19.64 -0.99 -2.63
CA GLY A 86 19.57 0.43 -2.24
C GLY A 86 18.53 1.29 -2.98
N GLN A 87 17.93 0.84 -4.08
CA GLN A 87 16.92 1.61 -4.82
C GLN A 87 15.51 1.42 -4.25
N ASN A 88 14.64 2.41 -4.41
CA ASN A 88 13.27 2.34 -3.92
C ASN A 88 12.37 1.63 -4.94
N CYS A 89 11.53 0.71 -4.47
CA CYS A 89 10.66 -0.06 -5.37
C CYS A 89 9.75 0.85 -6.21
N ALA A 90 9.22 1.91 -5.59
CA ALA A 90 8.26 2.83 -6.22
C ALA A 90 8.86 3.70 -7.35
N GLU A 91 10.18 3.74 -7.50
CA GLU A 91 10.84 4.48 -8.60
C GLU A 91 10.64 3.77 -9.95
N CYS A 92 10.48 2.44 -9.95
CA CYS A 92 10.21 1.65 -11.15
C CYS A 92 8.85 0.92 -11.11
N HIS A 93 8.32 0.64 -9.91
CA HIS A 93 7.07 -0.11 -9.72
C HIS A 93 6.03 0.76 -9.01
N ASN A 94 5.13 1.38 -9.76
CA ASN A 94 4.03 2.14 -9.20
C ASN A 94 2.98 1.20 -8.57
N PRO A 95 2.71 1.25 -7.25
CA PRO A 95 1.74 0.36 -6.62
C PRO A 95 0.29 0.58 -7.09
N HIS A 96 0.01 1.74 -7.68
CA HIS A 96 -1.31 2.09 -8.19
C HIS A 96 -1.51 1.73 -9.66
N GLU A 97 -0.55 1.05 -10.32
CA GLU A 97 -0.64 0.65 -11.74
C GLU A 97 -0.30 -0.84 -11.96
#